data_AF-A0A6J6HWA5-F1
#
_entry.id   AF-A0A6J6HWA5-F1
#
_cell.length_a   1.000
_cell.length_b   1.000
_cell.length_c   1.000
_cell.angle_alpha   90.00
_cell.angle_beta   90.00
_cell.angle_gamma   90.00
#
_symmetry.space_group_name_H-M   'P 1'
#
loop_
_entity.id
_entity.type
_entity.pdbx_description
1 polymer ?
#
loop_
_entity_poly.entity_id
_entity_poly.type
_entity_poly.pdbx_seq_one_letter_code
_entity_poly.pdbx_strand_id
1 'polypeptide(L)' 'MVVWRQHDPDPPEEVRMRLHQLLAEVVEKHFTFEMRIDDNMRTIPTHYHAHARPKSGFYGHGTRRPTA' A
#
# COMPACT_ATOMS: atom_id res chain seq x y z
N MET A 1 -4.19 0.80 -1.75
CA MET A 1 -3.36 0.26 -2.85
C MET A 1 -2.84 1.45 -3.61
N VAL A 2 -1.59 1.42 -4.02
CA VAL A 2 -1.02 2.33 -5.02
C VAL A 2 -0.63 1.51 -6.23
N VAL A 3 -0.73 2.11 -7.40
CA VAL A 3 -0.36 1.51 -8.69
C VAL A 3 0.49 2.54 -9.42
N TRP A 4 1.61 2.11 -9.98
CA TRP A 4 2.41 3.00 -10.81
C TRP A 4 1.72 3.22 -12.15
N ARG A 5 1.74 4.45 -12.64
CA ARG A 5 1.08 4.81 -13.90
C ARG A 5 1.73 4.14 -15.12
N GLN A 6 3.04 3.93 -15.09
CA GLN A 6 3.73 3.24 -16.18
C GLN A 6 3.44 1.73 -16.10
N HIS A 7 3.19 1.11 -17.24
CA HIS A 7 2.98 -0.34 -17.36
C HIS A 7 4.33 -1.06 -17.30
N ASP A 8 4.93 -1.07 -16.12
CA ASP A 8 6.21 -1.71 -15.85
C ASP A 8 6.25 -2.21 -14.40
N PRO A 9 6.81 -3.40 -14.11
CA PRO A 9 6.89 -3.95 -12.76
C PRO A 9 8.05 -3.42 -11.91
N ASP A 10 9.03 -2.73 -12.49
CA ASP A 10 10.27 -2.31 -11.83
C ASP A 10 10.44 -0.77 -11.85
N PRO A 11 9.66 -0.03 -11.04
CA PRO A 11 9.83 1.40 -10.91
C PRO A 11 11.22 1.75 -10.36
N PRO A 12 11.83 2.86 -10.83
CA PRO A 12 13.00 3.44 -10.17
C PRO A 12 12.76 3.62 -8.67
N GLU A 13 13.81 3.48 -7.88
CA GLU A 13 13.71 3.51 -6.42
C GLU A 13 12.99 4.76 -5.91
N GLU A 14 13.29 5.94 -6.45
CA GLU A 14 12.65 7.21 -6.08
C GLU A 14 11.13 7.17 -6.30
N VAL A 15 10.69 6.58 -7.41
CA VAL A 15 9.27 6.41 -7.74
C VAL A 15 8.62 5.44 -6.74
N ARG A 16 9.29 4.32 -6.46
CA ARG A 16 8.82 3.32 -5.48
C ARG A 16 8.66 3.94 -4.09
N MET A 17 9.66 4.69 -3.63
CA MET A 17 9.62 5.41 -2.36
C MET A 17 8.45 6.41 -2.32
N ARG A 18 8.25 7.18 -3.39
CA ARG A 18 7.15 8.15 -3.44
C ARG A 18 5.78 7.47 -3.39
N LEU A 19 5.61 6.36 -4.10
CA LEU A 19 4.38 5.56 -4.04
C LEU A 19 4.13 5.00 -2.64
N HIS A 20 5.16 4.52 -1.95
CA HIS A 20 5.03 4.02 -0.57
C HIS A 20 4.70 5.13 0.42
N GLN A 21 5.29 6.32 0.25
CA GLN A 21 4.98 7.48 1.07
C GLN A 21 3.52 7.92 0.91
N LEU A 22 3.02 8.02 -0.33
CA LEU A 22 1.61 8.34 -0.58
C LEU A 22 0.68 7.32 0.07
N LEU A 23 1.06 6.05 0.04
CA LEU A 23 0.30 4.99 0.69
C LEU A 23 0.32 5.14 2.24
N ALA A 24 1.45 5.53 2.82
CA ALA A 24 1.60 5.83 4.25
C ALA A 24 0.69 6.98 4.69
N GLU A 25 0.71 8.10 3.96
CA GLU A 25 -0.12 9.28 4.23
C GLU A 25 -1.62 8.92 4.29
N VAL A 26 -2.07 8.04 3.38
CA VAL A 26 -3.46 7.54 3.39
C VAL A 26 -3.73 6.64 4.60
N VAL A 27 -2.79 5.79 5.00
CA VAL A 27 -2.95 4.95 6.18
C VAL A 27 -3.05 5.79 7.45
N GLU A 28 -2.11 6.71 7.66
CA GLU A 28 -2.08 7.59 8.83
C GLU A 28 -3.37 8.40 8.98
N LYS A 29 -3.91 8.88 7.85
CA LYS A 29 -5.14 9.68 7.86
C LYS A 29 -6.40 8.88 8.18
N HIS A 30 -6.45 7.61 7.77
CA HIS A 30 -7.71 6.86 7.73
C HIS A 30 -7.75 5.62 8.60
N PHE A 31 -6.62 5.17 9.13
CA PHE A 31 -6.51 3.91 9.86
C PHE A 31 -5.61 4.09 11.08
N THR A 32 -5.80 3.23 12.07
CA THR A 32 -5.08 3.29 13.36
C THR A 32 -4.05 2.17 13.51
N PHE A 33 -3.76 1.43 12.45
CA PHE A 33 -2.81 0.32 12.49
C PHE A 33 -1.45 0.74 11.94
N GLU A 34 -0.39 0.12 12.46
CA GLU A 34 0.93 0.21 11.84
C GLU A 34 0.95 -0.64 10.57
N MET A 35 1.34 -0.04 9.45
CA MET A 35 1.36 -0.73 8.16
C MET A 35 2.71 -1.35 7.82
N ARG A 36 2.67 -2.38 6.98
CA ARG A 36 3.76 -2.87 6.15
C ARG A 36 3.35 -2.78 4.69
N ILE A 37 4.35 -2.68 3.81
CA ILE A 37 4.15 -2.75 2.37
C ILE A 37 4.04 -4.22 1.95
N ASP A 38 3.09 -4.50 1.06
CA ASP A 38 2.91 -5.76 0.35
C ASP A 38 2.90 -5.45 -1.14
N ASP A 39 4.04 -5.62 -1.78
CA ASP A 39 4.28 -5.42 -3.21
C ASP A 39 4.40 -6.75 -3.95
N ASN A 40 3.86 -7.84 -3.38
CA ASN A 40 3.82 -9.14 -4.03
C ASN A 40 2.76 -9.15 -5.15
N MET A 41 3.21 -8.91 -6.38
CA MET A 41 2.38 -8.72 -7.59
C MET A 41 1.82 -10.04 -8.16
N ARG A 42 1.04 -10.80 -7.36
CA ARG A 42 0.57 -12.15 -7.73
C ARG A 42 -0.35 -12.19 -8.94
N THR A 43 -1.27 -11.23 -9.06
CA THR A 43 -2.33 -11.24 -10.08
C THR A 43 -2.01 -10.41 -11.30
N ILE A 44 -1.22 -9.34 -11.15
CA ILE A 44 -0.81 -8.44 -12.23
C ILE A 44 0.71 -8.28 -12.18
N PRO A 45 1.48 -9.32 -12.52
CA PRO A 45 2.94 -9.32 -12.36
C PRO A 45 3.67 -8.36 -13.30
N THR A 46 2.98 -7.83 -14.33
CA THR A 46 3.54 -6.92 -15.33
C THR A 46 3.39 -5.45 -14.96
N HIS A 47 2.81 -5.13 -13.81
CA HIS A 47 2.56 -3.76 -13.36
C HIS A 47 2.86 -3.61 -11.89
N TYR A 48 3.68 -2.60 -11.56
CA TYR A 48 3.95 -2.29 -10.19
C TYR A 48 2.71 -1.80 -9.44
N HIS A 49 2.34 -2.55 -8.40
CA HIS A 49 1.31 -2.16 -7.44
C HIS A 49 1.70 -2.64 -6.04
N ALA A 50 1.30 -1.86 -5.05
CA ALA A 50 1.57 -2.17 -3.65
C ALA A 50 0.35 -1.92 -2.77
N HIS A 51 0.19 -2.76 -1.75
CA HIS A 51 -0.87 -2.66 -0.76
C HIS A 51 -0.27 -2.29 0.60
N ALA A 52 -0.98 -1.42 1.33
CA ALA A 52 -0.75 -1.26 2.76
C ALA A 52 -1.48 -2.36 3.49
N ARG A 53 -0.76 -3.07 4.34
CA ARG A 53 -1.27 -4.17 5.15
C ARG A 53 -0.95 -3.91 6.61
N PRO A 54 -1.81 -4.25 7.58
CA PRO A 54 -1.42 -4.20 8.98
C PRO A 54 -0.20 -5.08 9.25
N LYS A 55 0.74 -4.60 10.09
CA LYS A 55 1.86 -5.42 10.58
C LYS A 55 1.37 -6.58 11.45
N SER A 56 0.31 -6.35 12.21
CA SER A 56 -0.37 -7.34 13.05
C SER A 56 -1.88 -7.32 12.79
N GLY A 57 -2.53 -8.48 12.87
CA GLY A 57 -3.98 -8.62 12.69
C GLY A 57 -4.43 -9.19 11.34
N PHE A 58 -5.72 -9.45 11.21
CA PHE A 58 -6.36 -10.08 10.05
C PHE A 58 -6.78 -9.05 8.99
N TYR A 59 -6.74 -9.45 7.72
CA TYR A 59 -7.35 -8.68 6.62
C TYR A 59 -8.85 -8.86 6.63
N GLY A 60 -9.58 -7.75 6.72
CA GLY A 60 -11.04 -7.75 6.64
C GLY A 60 -11.70 -7.58 8.00
N HIS A 61 -12.65 -6.64 8.05
CA HIS A 61 -13.55 -6.32 9.17
C HIS A 61 -12.89 -6.29 10.57
N GLY A 62 -12.41 -5.10 10.98
CA GLY A 62 -11.97 -4.86 12.36
C GLY A 62 -11.02 -3.69 12.55
N THR A 63 -10.30 -3.28 11.49
CA THR A 63 -9.50 -2.06 11.50
C THR A 63 -10.42 -0.86 11.32
N ARG A 64 -10.90 -0.31 12.44
CA ARG A 64 -11.78 0.88 12.43
C ARG A 64 -11.09 2.04 11.70
N ARG A 65 -11.85 2.70 10.81
CA ARG A 65 -11.59 4.10 10.49
C ARG A 65 -11.93 4.93 11.74
N PRO A 66 -11.15 5.95 12.12
CA PRO A 66 -11.56 6.86 13.17
C PRO A 66 -12.95 7.42 12.84
N THR A 67 -13.87 7.36 13.80
CA THR A 67 -15.12 8.11 13.71
C THR A 67 -14.78 9.59 13.79
N ALA A 68 -15.22 10.36 12.78
CA ALA A 68 -15.19 11.82 12.81
C ALA A 68 -16.03 12.36 13.97
#